data_AF-A0A061NRV0-F1
#
_entry.id   AF-A0A061NRV0-F1
#
_cell.length_a   1.000
_cell.length_b   1.000
_cell.length_c   1.000
_cell.angle_alpha   90.00
_cell.angle_beta   90.00
_cell.angle_gamma   90.00
#
_symmetry.space_group_name_H-M   'P 1'
#
loop_
_entity.id
_entity.type
_entity.pdbx_description
1 polymer ?
#
loop_
_entity_poly.entity_id
_entity_poly.type
_entity_poly.pdbx_seq_one_letter_code
_entity_poly.pdbx_strand_id
1 'polypeptide(L)'
;MPAAVFLNLAQTELDVQLLGQVLVFLIIYTALMMIVTGLLGKSLQLDQKQSAILKNSIGLMNSGNYGLPISQMLFQANPIGLSVQIIVLIFQNILTYTYGLYNLISATKSGLEIVIAMLRLPVIHAMILGIIFNVWNIPIPTPLLTPIEYLADGFMAVALILLGAQIASSK
;
A
#
# COMPACT_ATOMS: atom_id res chain seq x y z
N MET A 1 3.69 5.77 -8.87
CA MET A 1 3.60 4.99 -7.62
C MET A 1 4.82 5.13 -6.73
N PRO A 2 6.08 4.79 -7.12
CA PRO A 2 7.23 4.89 -6.19
C PRO A 2 7.47 6.31 -5.69
N ALA A 3 7.42 7.33 -6.56
CA ALA A 3 7.53 8.74 -6.18
C ALA A 3 6.45 9.16 -5.18
N ALA A 4 5.18 8.82 -5.44
CA ALA A 4 4.07 9.08 -4.52
C ALA A 4 4.27 8.41 -3.16
N VAL A 5 4.67 7.13 -3.14
CA VAL A 5 4.90 6.40 -1.89
C VAL A 5 6.06 7.03 -1.10
N PHE A 6 7.17 7.36 -1.76
CA PHE A 6 8.30 8.05 -1.14
C PHE A 6 7.89 9.40 -0.55
N LEU A 7 7.22 10.24 -1.33
CA LEU A 7 6.83 11.58 -0.91
C LEU A 7 5.87 11.56 0.28
N ASN A 8 4.81 10.73 0.20
CA ASN A 8 3.87 10.54 1.30
C ASN A 8 4.60 10.04 2.55
N LEU A 9 5.52 9.09 2.44
CA LEU A 9 6.26 8.60 3.60
C LEU A 9 7.21 9.65 4.18
N ALA A 10 7.96 10.36 3.35
CA ALA A 10 8.99 11.29 3.78
C ALA A 10 8.41 12.53 4.49
N GLN A 11 7.29 13.06 4.00
CA GLN A 11 6.74 14.34 4.45
C GLN A 11 5.58 14.23 5.45
N THR A 12 5.14 13.02 5.80
CA THR A 12 4.01 12.91 6.73
C THR A 12 4.43 13.25 8.15
N GLU A 13 3.77 14.25 8.72
CA GLU A 13 3.77 14.51 10.16
C GLU A 13 2.76 13.58 10.83
N LEU A 14 3.26 12.63 11.61
CA LEU A 14 2.44 11.65 12.30
C LEU A 14 2.33 12.00 13.78
N ASP A 15 1.13 12.36 14.22
CA ASP A 15 0.79 12.33 15.63
C ASP A 15 0.91 10.89 16.16
N VAL A 16 1.77 10.70 17.17
CA VAL A 16 2.11 9.37 17.68
C VAL A 16 0.90 8.65 18.28
N GLN A 17 -0.02 9.40 18.90
CA GLN A 17 -1.22 8.83 19.49
C GLN A 17 -2.19 8.35 18.41
N LEU A 18 -2.41 9.16 17.37
CA LEU A 18 -3.20 8.79 16.21
C LEU A 18 -2.60 7.58 15.48
N LEU A 19 -1.27 7.59 15.26
CA LEU A 19 -0.54 6.48 14.66
C LEU A 19 -0.79 5.17 15.41
N GLY A 20 -0.66 5.19 16.75
CA GLY A 20 -0.90 4.01 17.58
C GLY A 20 -2.33 3.47 17.46
N GLN A 21 -3.34 4.35 17.52
CA GLN A 21 -4.74 3.94 17.38
C GLN A 21 -5.05 3.32 16.02
N VAL A 22 -4.59 3.97 14.94
CA VAL A 22 -4.81 3.50 13.57
C VAL A 22 -4.06 2.18 13.33
N LEU A 23 -2.83 2.03 13.82
CA LEU A 23 -2.08 0.78 13.69
C LEU A 23 -2.74 -0.39 14.41
N VAL A 24 -3.25 -0.19 15.63
CA VAL A 24 -3.99 -1.24 16.37
C VAL A 24 -5.23 -1.66 15.58
N PHE A 25 -6.00 -0.68 15.09
CA PHE A 25 -7.16 -0.96 14.24
C PHE A 25 -6.76 -1.77 12.99
N LEU A 26 -5.69 -1.36 12.29
CA LEU A 26 -5.23 -2.02 11.07
C LEU A 26 -4.73 -3.44 11.31
N ILE A 27 -4.02 -3.69 12.41
CA ILE A 27 -3.56 -5.03 12.78
C ILE A 27 -4.77 -5.95 13.04
N ILE A 28 -5.76 -5.48 13.80
CA ILE A 28 -6.99 -6.22 14.08
C ILE A 28 -7.75 -6.48 12.77
N TYR A 29 -7.94 -5.45 11.95
CA TYR A 29 -8.59 -5.56 10.65
C TYR A 29 -7.92 -6.60 9.76
N THR A 30 -6.60 -6.53 9.61
CA THR A 30 -5.85 -7.48 8.79
C THR A 30 -5.91 -8.90 9.33
N ALA A 31 -5.78 -9.09 10.65
CA ALA A 31 -5.89 -10.40 11.27
C ALA A 31 -7.28 -11.02 11.03
N LEU A 32 -8.34 -10.24 11.22
CA LEU A 32 -9.71 -10.68 10.95
C LEU A 32 -9.90 -11.04 9.46
N MET A 33 -9.41 -10.22 8.55
CA MET A 33 -9.51 -10.50 7.11
C MET A 33 -8.72 -11.74 6.71
N MET A 34 -7.52 -11.97 7.27
CA MET A 34 -6.76 -13.19 7.04
C MET A 34 -7.48 -14.44 7.54
N ILE A 35 -8.16 -14.36 8.69
CA ILE A 35 -8.98 -15.46 9.22
C ILE A 35 -10.17 -15.73 8.29
N VAL A 36 -10.94 -14.69 7.96
CA VAL A 36 -12.13 -14.81 7.09
C VAL A 36 -11.76 -15.41 5.73
N THR A 37 -10.73 -14.87 5.09
CA THR A 37 -10.27 -15.36 3.77
C THR A 37 -9.69 -16.77 3.84
N GLY A 38 -9.03 -17.14 4.94
CA GLY A 38 -8.55 -18.49 5.17
C GLY A 38 -9.70 -19.50 5.34
N LEU A 39 -10.72 -19.14 6.10
CA LEU A 39 -11.93 -19.96 6.28
C LEU A 39 -12.71 -20.11 4.96
N LEU A 40 -12.91 -19.02 4.22
CA LEU A 40 -13.55 -19.04 2.91
C LEU A 40 -12.77 -19.91 1.92
N GLY A 41 -11.44 -19.78 1.87
CA GLY A 41 -10.61 -20.59 0.99
C GLY A 41 -10.73 -22.09 1.28
N LYS A 42 -10.81 -22.48 2.56
CA LYS A 42 -11.06 -23.88 2.95
C LYS A 42 -12.47 -24.33 2.60
N SER A 43 -13.48 -23.52 2.90
CA SER A 43 -14.89 -23.84 2.62
C SER A 43 -15.18 -24.00 1.13
N LEU A 44 -14.49 -23.23 0.29
CA LEU A 44 -14.60 -23.27 -1.16
C LEU A 44 -13.65 -24.29 -1.82
N GLN A 45 -12.87 -25.03 -1.02
CA GLN A 45 -11.91 -26.04 -1.49
C GLN A 45 -10.92 -25.48 -2.53
N LEU A 46 -10.49 -24.24 -2.35
CA LEU A 46 -9.59 -23.56 -3.29
C LEU A 46 -8.19 -24.19 -3.24
N ASP A 47 -7.57 -24.33 -4.42
CA ASP A 47 -6.16 -24.69 -4.49
C ASP A 47 -5.26 -23.58 -3.91
N GLN A 48 -3.97 -23.85 -3.74
CA GLN A 48 -3.04 -22.92 -3.11
C GLN A 48 -2.95 -21.58 -3.85
N LYS A 49 -3.02 -21.59 -5.18
CA LYS A 49 -2.94 -20.39 -6.02
C LYS A 49 -4.23 -19.59 -5.92
N GLN A 50 -5.38 -20.24 -6.03
CA GLN A 50 -6.71 -19.62 -5.87
C GLN A 50 -6.89 -19.04 -4.47
N SER A 51 -6.45 -19.75 -3.43
CA SER A 51 -6.49 -19.29 -2.04
C SER A 51 -5.61 -18.04 -1.84
N ALA A 52 -4.40 -18.03 -2.42
CA ALA A 52 -3.52 -16.86 -2.39
C ALA A 52 -4.13 -15.64 -3.09
N ILE A 53 -4.76 -15.85 -4.26
CA ILE A 53 -5.48 -14.80 -4.98
C ILE A 53 -6.62 -14.26 -4.11
N LEU A 54 -7.48 -15.12 -3.55
CA LEU A 54 -8.60 -14.70 -2.70
C LEU A 54 -8.14 -13.88 -1.48
N LYS A 55 -7.12 -14.38 -0.77
CA LYS A 55 -6.55 -13.70 0.41
C LYS A 55 -6.03 -12.32 0.06
N ASN A 56 -5.33 -12.19 -1.05
CA ASN A 56 -4.81 -10.91 -1.50
C ASN A 56 -5.92 -9.98 -1.97
N SER A 57 -6.91 -10.48 -2.71
CA SER A 57 -8.03 -9.66 -3.21
C SER A 57 -8.89 -9.07 -2.11
N ILE A 58 -9.08 -9.78 -0.99
CA ILE A 58 -9.92 -9.32 0.12
C ILE A 58 -9.09 -8.63 1.21
N GLY A 59 -7.92 -9.19 1.55
CA GLY A 59 -7.09 -8.70 2.65
C GLY A 59 -6.22 -7.49 2.31
N LEU A 60 -5.89 -7.28 1.03
CA LEU A 60 -5.07 -6.16 0.58
C LEU A 60 -5.97 -5.14 -0.10
N MET A 61 -6.06 -3.97 0.51
CA MET A 61 -6.89 -2.89 0.00
C MET A 61 -6.12 -2.12 -1.07
N ASN A 62 -6.82 -1.63 -2.09
CA ASN A 62 -6.28 -0.63 -3.00
C ASN A 62 -6.27 0.77 -2.34
N SER A 63 -5.60 0.85 -1.19
CA SER A 63 -5.54 2.05 -0.34
C SER A 63 -4.85 3.22 -1.04
N GLY A 64 -3.88 2.93 -1.92
CA GLY A 64 -3.16 3.95 -2.69
C GLY A 64 -3.95 4.54 -3.84
N ASN A 65 -4.45 3.69 -4.76
CA ASN A 65 -5.08 4.20 -5.98
C ASN A 65 -6.54 4.59 -5.77
N TYR A 66 -7.21 4.03 -4.75
CA TYR A 66 -8.61 4.31 -4.45
C TYR A 66 -8.78 5.06 -3.13
N GLY A 67 -8.13 4.59 -2.06
CA GLY A 67 -8.26 5.20 -0.73
C GLY A 67 -7.76 6.65 -0.69
N LEU A 68 -6.57 6.91 -1.23
CA LEU A 68 -5.96 8.26 -1.21
C LEU A 68 -6.81 9.31 -1.96
N PRO A 69 -7.24 9.11 -3.23
CA PRO A 69 -8.04 10.12 -3.93
C PRO A 69 -9.40 10.37 -3.27
N ILE A 70 -10.09 9.30 -2.82
CA ILE A 70 -11.38 9.43 -2.14
C ILE A 70 -11.23 10.16 -0.80
N SER A 71 -10.20 9.80 -0.02
CA SER A 71 -9.93 10.46 1.25
C SER A 71 -9.54 11.92 1.04
N GLN A 72 -8.72 12.21 0.03
CA GLN A 72 -8.41 13.59 -0.33
C GLN A 72 -9.72 14.30 -0.64
N MET A 73 -10.56 13.84 -1.56
CA MET A 73 -11.83 14.48 -1.93
C MET A 73 -12.80 14.69 -0.75
N LEU A 74 -12.99 13.70 0.12
CA LEU A 74 -13.97 13.76 1.22
C LEU A 74 -13.44 14.51 2.45
N PHE A 75 -12.14 14.48 2.67
CA PHE A 75 -11.50 15.07 3.85
C PHE A 75 -10.60 16.26 3.51
N GLN A 76 -10.77 16.92 2.35
CA GLN A 76 -9.98 18.12 1.97
C GLN A 76 -10.00 19.19 3.07
N ALA A 77 -11.15 19.36 3.74
CA ALA A 77 -11.33 20.32 4.82
C ALA A 77 -10.87 19.80 6.20
N ASN A 78 -10.46 18.54 6.32
CA ASN A 78 -10.06 17.92 7.57
C ASN A 78 -8.67 17.24 7.45
N PRO A 79 -7.60 17.89 7.94
CA PRO A 79 -6.24 17.36 7.83
C PRO A 79 -6.05 16.01 8.54
N ILE A 80 -6.85 15.70 9.57
CA ILE A 80 -6.77 14.43 10.30
C ILE A 80 -7.15 13.25 9.40
N GLY A 81 -8.16 13.42 8.54
CA GLY A 81 -8.62 12.35 7.64
C GLY A 81 -7.54 11.94 6.64
N LEU A 82 -6.82 12.93 6.10
CA LEU A 82 -5.70 12.68 5.21
C LEU A 82 -4.56 11.95 5.92
N SER A 83 -4.19 12.38 7.14
CA SER A 83 -3.15 11.71 7.93
C SER A 83 -3.49 10.24 8.22
N VAL A 84 -4.75 9.95 8.59
CA VAL A 84 -5.22 8.57 8.78
C VAL A 84 -5.06 7.76 7.50
N GLN A 85 -5.49 8.31 6.36
CA GLN A 85 -5.37 7.59 5.08
C GLN A 85 -3.90 7.34 4.68
N ILE A 86 -2.99 8.25 4.99
CA ILE A 86 -1.56 8.03 4.73
C ILE A 86 -1.03 6.89 5.62
N ILE A 87 -1.41 6.82 6.91
CA ILE A 87 -1.03 5.68 7.77
C ILE A 87 -1.56 4.35 7.19
N VAL A 88 -2.83 4.32 6.77
CA VAL A 88 -3.43 3.15 6.11
C VAL A 88 -2.67 2.77 4.85
N LEU A 89 -2.30 3.76 4.02
CA LEU A 89 -1.53 3.56 2.80
C LEU A 89 -0.17 2.92 3.08
N ILE A 90 0.57 3.45 4.05
CA ILE A 90 1.89 2.94 4.44
C ILE A 90 1.79 1.49 4.88
N PHE A 91 0.88 1.22 5.81
CA PHE A 91 0.66 -0.12 6.34
C PHE A 91 0.25 -1.12 5.25
N GLN A 92 -0.72 -0.75 4.40
CA GLN A 92 -1.20 -1.60 3.30
C GLN A 92 -0.13 -1.80 2.22
N ASN A 93 0.70 -0.80 1.92
CA ASN A 93 1.83 -0.98 1.00
C ASN A 93 2.85 -1.97 1.57
N ILE A 94 3.21 -1.84 2.87
CA ILE A 94 4.11 -2.80 3.52
C ILE A 94 3.52 -4.21 3.39
N LEU A 95 2.25 -4.41 3.77
CA LEU A 95 1.59 -5.72 3.65
C LEU A 95 1.54 -6.23 2.21
N THR A 96 1.21 -5.38 1.25
CA THR A 96 1.08 -5.75 -0.17
C THR A 96 2.41 -6.22 -0.74
N TYR A 97 3.49 -5.48 -0.47
CA TYR A 97 4.82 -5.81 -1.01
C TYR A 97 5.60 -6.84 -0.19
N THR A 98 5.10 -7.22 0.98
CA THR A 98 5.67 -8.31 1.79
C THR A 98 4.76 -9.54 1.73
N TYR A 99 3.76 -9.63 2.61
CA TYR A 99 2.83 -10.75 2.74
C TYR A 99 2.08 -11.04 1.43
N GLY A 100 1.57 -10.00 0.77
CA GLY A 100 0.81 -10.14 -0.47
C GLY A 100 1.64 -10.75 -1.58
N LEU A 101 2.81 -10.16 -1.83
CA LEU A 101 3.74 -10.66 -2.82
C LEU A 101 4.23 -12.07 -2.48
N TYR A 102 4.57 -12.34 -1.21
CA TYR A 102 4.94 -13.67 -0.75
C TYR A 102 3.86 -14.70 -1.12
N ASN A 103 2.60 -14.47 -0.73
CA ASN A 103 1.49 -15.38 -1.03
C ASN A 103 1.35 -15.69 -2.52
N LEU A 104 1.58 -14.71 -3.40
CA LEU A 104 1.44 -14.90 -4.85
C LEU A 104 2.57 -15.74 -5.44
N ILE A 105 3.81 -15.53 -4.99
CA ILE A 105 4.98 -16.15 -5.61
C ILE A 105 5.47 -17.38 -4.85
N SER A 106 5.04 -17.62 -3.62
CA SER A 106 5.42 -18.80 -2.82
C SER A 106 4.95 -20.12 -3.43
N ALA A 107 3.99 -20.08 -4.36
CA ALA A 107 3.56 -21.25 -5.12
C ALA A 107 4.57 -21.68 -6.20
N THR A 108 5.48 -20.79 -6.62
CA THR A 108 6.41 -21.04 -7.74
C THR A 108 7.87 -20.72 -7.43
N LYS A 109 8.16 -20.00 -6.35
CA LYS A 109 9.51 -19.62 -5.90
C LYS A 109 9.67 -19.95 -4.41
N SER A 110 10.91 -20.12 -3.96
CA SER A 110 11.18 -20.39 -2.54
C SER A 110 12.44 -19.67 -2.04
N GLY A 111 12.52 -19.48 -0.72
CA GLY A 111 13.71 -18.96 -0.04
C GLY A 111 14.22 -17.62 -0.59
N LEU A 112 15.50 -17.59 -0.98
CA LEU A 112 16.22 -16.40 -1.44
C LEU A 112 15.58 -15.78 -2.71
N GLU A 113 14.97 -16.59 -3.57
CA GLU A 113 14.38 -16.12 -4.83
C GLU A 113 13.20 -15.16 -4.60
N ILE A 114 12.44 -15.40 -3.53
CA ILE A 114 11.34 -14.54 -3.10
C ILE A 114 11.90 -13.19 -2.64
N VAL A 115 12.95 -13.22 -1.81
CA VAL A 115 13.60 -12.01 -1.29
C VAL A 115 14.19 -11.18 -2.43
N ILE A 116 14.87 -11.82 -3.38
CA ILE A 116 15.40 -11.14 -4.57
C ILE A 116 14.24 -10.56 -5.42
N ALA A 117 13.14 -11.28 -5.58
CA ALA A 117 11.98 -10.78 -6.31
C ALA A 117 11.36 -9.54 -5.64
N MET A 118 11.27 -9.53 -4.31
CA MET A 118 10.84 -8.37 -3.52
C MET A 118 11.79 -7.19 -3.72
N LEU A 119 13.09 -7.41 -3.49
CA LEU A 119 14.13 -6.38 -3.62
C LEU A 119 14.32 -5.87 -5.05
N ARG A 120 13.73 -6.50 -6.08
CA ARG A 120 13.73 -5.95 -7.45
C ARG A 120 12.64 -4.90 -7.67
N LEU A 121 11.68 -4.77 -6.77
CA LEU A 121 10.57 -3.83 -6.93
C LEU A 121 11.00 -2.40 -6.53
N PRO A 122 10.94 -1.41 -7.43
CA PRO A 122 11.34 -0.02 -7.12
C PRO A 122 10.57 0.58 -5.94
N VAL A 123 9.31 0.18 -5.76
CA VAL A 123 8.44 0.68 -4.69
C VAL A 123 8.90 0.29 -3.28
N ILE A 124 9.58 -0.87 -3.12
CA ILE A 124 10.16 -1.25 -1.83
C ILE A 124 11.29 -0.29 -1.45
N HIS A 125 12.14 0.06 -2.41
CA HIS A 125 13.21 1.03 -2.18
C HIS A 125 12.66 2.41 -1.85
N ALA A 126 11.64 2.86 -2.59
CA ALA A 126 10.98 4.14 -2.34
C ALA A 126 10.35 4.19 -0.93
N MET A 127 9.74 3.09 -0.49
CA MET A 127 9.20 2.96 0.86
C MET A 127 10.29 3.05 1.93
N ILE A 128 11.36 2.27 1.77
CA ILE A 128 12.50 2.30 2.71
C ILE A 128 13.07 3.71 2.78
N LEU A 129 13.38 4.33 1.64
CA LEU A 129 13.91 5.70 1.58
C LEU A 129 12.95 6.72 2.21
N GLY A 130 11.64 6.60 1.99
CA GLY A 130 10.66 7.51 2.56
C GLY A 130 10.64 7.44 4.08
N ILE A 131 10.65 6.24 4.66
CA ILE A 131 10.72 6.03 6.12
C ILE A 131 12.02 6.61 6.68
N ILE A 132 13.16 6.35 6.02
CA ILE A 132 14.47 6.88 6.39
C ILE A 132 14.44 8.41 6.44
N PHE A 133 13.94 9.05 5.38
CA PHE A 133 13.88 10.51 5.31
C PHE A 133 12.98 11.10 6.40
N ASN A 134 11.86 10.45 6.69
CA ASN A 134 10.94 10.88 7.72
C ASN A 134 11.53 10.73 9.14
N VAL A 135 12.04 9.55 9.49
CA VAL A 135 12.57 9.25 10.83
C VAL A 135 13.76 10.15 11.19
N TRP A 136 14.64 10.43 10.22
CA TRP A 136 15.80 11.29 10.43
C TRP A 136 15.56 12.77 10.08
N ASN A 137 14.33 13.16 9.74
CA ASN A 137 13.98 14.51 9.31
C ASN A 137 14.93 15.05 8.22
N ILE A 138 15.27 14.20 7.24
CA ILE A 138 16.19 14.55 6.16
C ILE A 138 15.44 15.46 5.17
N PRO A 139 15.87 16.71 4.97
CA PRO A 139 15.22 17.59 4.00
C PRO A 139 15.48 17.09 2.57
N ILE A 140 14.45 17.11 1.74
CA ILE A 140 14.56 16.81 0.30
C ILE A 140 14.99 18.10 -0.42
N PRO A 141 16.13 18.13 -1.13
CA PRO A 141 16.55 19.32 -1.87
C PRO A 141 15.53 19.73 -2.93
N THR A 142 15.26 21.03 -3.06
CA THR A 142 14.26 21.57 -4.00
C THR A 142 14.41 21.07 -5.45
N PRO A 143 15.63 20.94 -6.03
CA PRO A 143 15.78 20.41 -7.38
C PRO A 143 15.28 18.97 -7.57
N LEU A 144 15.26 18.17 -6.49
CA LEU A 144 14.72 16.80 -6.51
C LEU A 144 13.24 16.77 -6.13
N LEU A 145 12.82 17.67 -5.24
CA LEU A 145 11.45 17.70 -4.75
C LEU A 145 10.43 17.98 -5.88
N THR A 146 10.66 19.01 -6.70
CA THR A 146 9.69 19.43 -7.73
C THR A 146 9.38 18.32 -8.75
N PRO A 147 10.38 17.61 -9.33
CA PRO A 147 10.07 16.48 -10.21
C PRO A 147 9.35 15.31 -9.50
N ILE A 148 9.68 15.05 -8.24
CA ILE A 148 9.05 13.98 -7.44
C ILE A 148 7.58 14.31 -7.19
N GLU A 149 7.27 15.57 -6.84
CA GLU A 149 5.91 16.09 -6.66
C GLU A 149 5.10 15.93 -7.95
N TYR A 150 5.61 16.37 -9.09
CA TYR A 150 4.91 16.20 -10.37
C TYR A 150 4.62 14.73 -10.72
N LEU A 151 5.54 13.82 -10.42
CA LEU A 151 5.32 12.38 -10.59
C LEU A 151 4.29 11.83 -9.59
N ALA A 152 4.24 12.36 -8.37
CA ALA A 152 3.29 11.96 -7.34
C ALA A 152 1.87 12.47 -7.67
N ASP A 153 1.73 13.71 -8.10
CA ASP A 153 0.45 14.32 -8.45
C ASP A 153 -0.14 13.70 -9.72
N GLY A 154 0.69 13.49 -10.74
CA GLY A 154 0.27 12.83 -11.98
C GLY A 154 -0.16 11.37 -11.78
N PHE A 155 0.39 10.70 -10.76
CA PHE A 155 0.06 9.31 -10.46
C PHE A 155 -1.41 9.10 -10.11
N MET A 156 -2.05 10.03 -9.39
CA MET A 156 -3.47 9.93 -9.04
C MET A 156 -4.35 9.83 -10.29
N ALA A 157 -4.15 10.72 -11.25
CA ALA A 157 -4.91 10.73 -12.50
C ALA A 157 -4.73 9.42 -13.29
N VAL A 158 -3.47 8.97 -13.44
CA VAL A 158 -3.16 7.71 -14.15
C VAL A 158 -3.78 6.51 -13.43
N ALA A 159 -3.71 6.47 -12.09
CA ALA A 159 -4.23 5.36 -11.31
C ALA A 159 -5.75 5.21 -11.43
N LEU A 160 -6.50 6.31 -11.39
CA LEU A 160 -7.96 6.31 -11.57
C LEU A 160 -8.36 5.92 -13.00
N ILE A 161 -7.64 6.40 -14.02
CA ILE A 161 -7.87 6.01 -15.42
C ILE A 161 -7.63 4.50 -15.59
N LEU A 162 -6.52 3.98 -15.08
CA LEU A 162 -6.19 2.56 -15.16
C LEU A 162 -7.21 1.69 -14.44
N LEU A 163 -7.72 2.13 -13.28
CA LEU A 163 -8.77 1.42 -12.56
C LEU A 163 -10.07 1.39 -13.37
N GLY A 164 -10.48 2.52 -13.94
CA GLY A 164 -11.64 2.60 -14.83
C GLY A 164 -11.48 1.66 -16.04
N ALA A 165 -10.30 1.63 -16.66
CA ALA A 165 -9.98 0.71 -17.75
C ALA A 165 -10.03 -0.76 -17.32
N GLN A 166 -9.50 -1.11 -16.13
CA GLN A 166 -9.56 -2.47 -15.59
C GLN A 166 -10.99 -2.95 -15.40
N ILE A 167 -11.85 -2.11 -14.80
CA ILE A 167 -13.28 -2.43 -14.62
C ILE A 167 -13.98 -2.58 -15.97
N ALA A 168 -13.70 -1.69 -16.93
CA ALA A 168 -14.27 -1.79 -18.28
C ALA A 168 -13.82 -3.08 -19.02
N SER A 169 -12.59 -3.53 -18.76
CA SER A 169 -12.01 -4.74 -19.37
C SER A 169 -12.40 -6.05 -18.68
N SER A 170 -12.95 -6.03 -17.46
CA SER A 170 -13.28 -7.25 -16.72
C SER A 170 -14.57 -7.95 -17.19
N LYS A 171 -14.85 -7.88 -18.49
CA LYS A 171 -15.96 -8.58 -19.15
C LYS A 171 -15.53 -9.96 -19.64
#